data_AF-A0A2G2MN18-F1
#
_entry.id   AF-A0A2G2MN18-F1
#
_cell.length_a   1.000
_cell.length_b   1.000
_cell.length_c   1.000
_cell.angle_alpha   90.00
_cell.angle_beta   90.00
_cell.angle_gamma   90.00
#
_symmetry.space_group_name_H-M   'P 1'
#
loop_
_entity.id
_entity.type
_entity.pdbx_description
1 polymer ?
#
loop_
_entity_poly.entity_id
_entity_poly.type
_entity_poly.pdbx_seq_one_letter_code
_entity_poly.pdbx_strand_id
1 'polypeptide(L)'
;MPKILSKNQGVTLIELILVTALMSLIFGAVFSIYLAGQRTFIATSNQASVQQEVRRVSNLIVEELEFAHSWEISDTIPTSFDNNYNYIYVEDKVLHIRIRGNLTTFSDVEYRIEFLKAHEHILRIRLQGTQDSNEIEFETEIRKLNEGIFTDIGGAGDRITVRFYTSNP
;
A
#
# COMPACT_ATOMS: atom_id res chain seq x y z
N MET A 1 79.21 20.46 -10.40
CA MET A 1 77.89 20.25 -9.77
C MET A 1 76.81 20.51 -10.81
N PRO A 2 76.02 19.49 -11.24
CA PRO A 2 74.94 19.73 -12.20
C PRO A 2 73.72 20.30 -11.47
N LYS A 3 73.16 21.38 -12.02
CA LYS A 3 71.91 22.01 -11.55
C LYS A 3 70.76 21.03 -11.71
N ILE A 4 70.09 20.73 -10.60
CA ILE A 4 68.83 19.99 -10.56
C ILE A 4 67.76 20.87 -11.23
N LEU A 5 67.08 20.29 -12.21
CA LEU A 5 66.11 20.91 -13.12
C LEU A 5 64.94 21.56 -12.36
N SER A 6 64.77 22.89 -12.46
CA SER A 6 63.47 23.53 -12.28
C SER A 6 62.79 23.70 -13.65
N LYS A 7 62.14 22.65 -14.15
CA LYS A 7 61.26 22.78 -15.32
C LYS A 7 59.92 23.36 -14.89
N ASN A 8 59.75 24.67 -15.03
CA ASN A 8 58.43 25.33 -14.98
C ASN A 8 57.68 25.04 -16.29
N GLN A 9 57.07 23.86 -16.42
CA GLN A 9 56.12 23.58 -17.49
C GLN A 9 54.75 24.09 -17.05
N GLY A 10 54.30 25.20 -17.63
CA GLY A 10 52.95 25.74 -17.43
C GLY A 10 51.89 24.92 -18.15
N VAL A 11 50.63 25.02 -17.71
CA VAL A 11 49.48 24.38 -18.36
C VAL A 11 49.26 25.00 -19.74
N THR A 12 49.13 24.16 -20.76
CA THR A 12 48.86 24.64 -22.12
C THR A 12 47.36 24.91 -22.31
N LEU A 13 47.02 25.88 -23.16
CA LEU A 13 45.62 26.21 -23.45
C LEU A 13 44.84 24.99 -23.99
N ILE A 14 45.50 24.18 -24.83
CA ILE A 14 44.90 22.97 -25.40
C ILE A 14 44.62 21.91 -24.34
N GLU A 15 45.50 21.76 -23.35
CA GLU A 15 45.32 20.82 -22.24
C GLU A 15 44.13 21.24 -21.37
N LEU A 16 43.95 22.54 -21.13
CA LEU A 16 42.78 23.07 -20.42
C LEU A 16 41.47 22.78 -21.17
N ILE A 17 41.46 22.96 -22.50
CA ILE A 17 40.29 22.69 -23.34
C ILE A 17 39.95 21.19 -23.32
N LEU A 18 40.96 20.32 -23.43
CA LEU A 18 40.76 18.87 -23.41
C LEU A 18 40.24 18.41 -22.04
N VAL A 19 40.82 18.90 -20.94
CA VAL A 19 40.36 18.57 -19.58
C VAL A 19 38.93 19.05 -19.35
N THR A 20 38.59 20.27 -19.74
CA THR A 20 37.23 20.80 -19.56
C THR A 20 36.20 20.05 -20.41
N ALA A 21 36.53 19.72 -21.66
CA ALA A 21 35.67 18.91 -22.52
C ALA A 21 35.41 17.51 -21.93
N LEU A 22 36.45 16.85 -21.42
CA LEU A 22 36.32 15.56 -20.75
C LEU A 22 35.52 15.65 -19.44
N MET A 23 35.73 16.71 -18.66
CA MET A 23 34.96 16.95 -17.43
C MET A 23 33.47 17.15 -17.72
N SER A 24 33.11 17.92 -18.74
CA SER A 24 31.70 18.10 -19.11
C SER A 24 31.02 16.78 -19.50
N LEU A 25 31.74 15.91 -20.21
CA LEU A 25 31.23 14.59 -20.57
C LEU A 25 31.01 13.71 -19.32
N ILE A 26 31.98 13.70 -18.41
CA ILE A 26 31.87 12.96 -17.15
C ILE A 26 30.72 13.49 -16.30
N PHE A 27 30.60 14.81 -16.13
CA PHE A 27 29.50 15.39 -15.37
C PHE A 27 28.13 15.11 -16.00
N GLY A 28 28.03 15.17 -17.33
CA GLY A 28 26.81 14.81 -18.04
C GLY A 28 26.37 13.36 -17.74
N ALA A 29 27.32 12.42 -17.77
CA ALA A 29 27.06 11.02 -17.45
C ALA A 29 26.65 10.84 -15.97
N VAL A 30 27.41 11.41 -15.03
CA VAL A 30 27.13 11.33 -13.59
C VAL A 30 25.76 11.93 -13.26
N PHE A 31 25.45 13.10 -13.81
CA PHE A 31 24.19 13.78 -13.55
C PHE A 31 23.00 13.01 -14.12
N SER A 32 23.16 12.39 -15.28
CA SER A 32 22.12 11.54 -15.88
C SER A 32 21.80 10.33 -14.99
N ILE A 33 22.83 9.65 -14.48
CA ILE A 33 22.67 8.52 -13.55
C ILE A 33 22.03 9.00 -12.24
N TYR A 34 22.47 10.14 -11.70
CA TYR A 34 21.91 10.71 -10.47
C TYR A 34 20.42 11.02 -10.61
N LEU A 35 20.01 11.70 -11.68
CA LEU A 35 18.60 12.01 -11.93
C LEU A 35 17.76 10.75 -12.13
N ALA A 36 18.28 9.76 -12.86
CA ALA A 36 17.60 8.48 -13.03
C ALA A 36 17.43 7.77 -11.68
N GLY A 37 18.47 7.71 -10.85
CA GLY A 37 18.43 7.11 -9.53
C GLY A 37 17.42 7.78 -8.59
N GLN A 38 17.38 9.12 -8.57
CA GLN A 38 16.41 9.88 -7.78
C GLN A 38 14.97 9.59 -8.19
N ARG A 39 14.69 9.57 -9.50
CA ARG A 39 13.34 9.26 -10.02
C ARG A 39 12.91 7.85 -9.65
N THR A 40 13.80 6.87 -9.82
CA THR A 40 13.53 5.48 -9.45
C THR A 40 13.29 5.34 -7.95
N PHE A 41 14.11 6.01 -7.12
CA PHE A 41 13.95 5.96 -5.66
C PHE A 41 12.59 6.49 -5.21
N ILE A 42 12.18 7.65 -5.73
CA ILE A 42 10.87 8.25 -5.40
C ILE A 42 9.72 7.33 -5.84
N ALA A 43 9.76 6.82 -7.07
CA ALA A 43 8.72 5.93 -7.58
C ALA A 43 8.60 4.65 -6.74
N THR A 44 9.72 3.99 -6.45
CA THR A 44 9.74 2.77 -5.63
C THR A 44 9.33 3.05 -4.18
N SER A 45 9.73 4.19 -3.62
CA SER A 45 9.34 4.58 -2.26
C SER A 45 7.82 4.75 -2.16
N ASN A 46 7.20 5.46 -3.10
CA ASN A 46 5.75 5.67 -3.10
C ASN A 46 5.01 4.33 -3.26
N GLN A 47 5.45 3.47 -4.18
CA GLN A 47 4.87 2.14 -4.36
C GLN A 47 4.99 1.28 -3.08
N ALA A 48 6.14 1.32 -2.42
CA ALA A 48 6.38 0.59 -1.18
C ALA A 48 5.47 1.09 -0.04
N SER A 49 5.26 2.40 0.06
CA SER A 49 4.35 3.00 1.04
C SER A 49 2.90 2.52 0.85
N VAL A 50 2.37 2.56 -0.39
CA VAL A 50 1.02 2.04 -0.70
C VAL A 50 0.93 0.55 -0.35
N GLN A 51 1.93 -0.24 -0.72
CA GLN A 51 1.94 -1.67 -0.43
C GLN A 51 1.99 -1.98 1.07
N GLN A 52 2.79 -1.24 1.84
CA GLN A 52 2.86 -1.41 3.29
C GLN A 52 1.52 -1.08 3.96
N GLU A 53 0.87 -0.02 3.50
CA GLU A 53 -0.41 0.43 4.04
C GLU A 53 -1.54 -0.56 3.74
N VAL A 54 -1.68 -1.00 2.49
CA VAL A 54 -2.65 -2.04 2.10
C VAL A 54 -2.42 -3.33 2.86
N ARG A 55 -1.16 -3.77 3.04
CA ARG A 55 -0.84 -4.98 3.83
C ARG A 55 -1.19 -4.83 5.30
N ARG A 56 -0.89 -3.68 5.90
CA ARG A 56 -1.21 -3.39 7.31
C ARG A 56 -2.70 -3.48 7.55
N VAL A 57 -3.47 -2.80 6.71
CA VAL A 57 -4.93 -2.81 6.77
C VAL A 57 -5.50 -4.19 6.48
N SER A 58 -4.98 -4.90 5.49
CA SER A 58 -5.45 -6.25 5.20
C SER A 58 -5.19 -7.22 6.34
N ASN A 59 -4.04 -7.13 7.02
CA ASN A 59 -3.75 -7.98 8.17
C ASN A 59 -4.72 -7.70 9.32
N LEU A 60 -5.04 -6.43 9.56
CA LEU A 60 -6.03 -6.05 10.57
C LEU A 60 -7.42 -6.60 10.25
N ILE A 61 -7.83 -6.51 8.98
CA ILE A 61 -9.08 -7.11 8.51
C ILE A 61 -9.03 -8.62 8.73
N VAL A 62 -7.97 -9.31 8.30
CA VAL A 62 -7.85 -10.76 8.44
C VAL A 62 -7.94 -11.21 9.89
N GLU A 63 -7.21 -10.55 10.79
CA GLU A 63 -7.21 -10.83 12.22
C GLU A 63 -8.62 -10.71 12.81
N GLU A 64 -9.33 -9.63 12.50
CA GLU A 64 -10.70 -9.42 13.00
C GLU A 64 -11.68 -10.48 12.48
N LEU A 65 -11.51 -10.92 11.24
CA LEU A 65 -12.39 -11.88 10.58
C LEU A 65 -12.16 -13.32 11.03
N GLU A 66 -10.91 -13.70 11.25
CA GLU A 66 -10.50 -15.04 11.63
C GLU A 66 -11.10 -15.46 12.98
N PHE A 67 -11.19 -14.51 13.92
CA PHE A 67 -11.76 -14.72 15.25
C PHE A 67 -13.27 -14.44 15.36
N ALA A 68 -13.89 -13.95 14.29
CA ALA A 68 -15.30 -13.61 14.35
C ALA A 68 -16.21 -14.84 14.34
N HIS A 69 -17.26 -14.80 15.16
CA HIS A 69 -18.21 -15.90 15.28
C HIS A 69 -19.11 -16.00 14.05
N SER A 70 -19.64 -14.89 13.54
CA SER A 70 -20.52 -14.87 12.37
C SER A 70 -20.19 -13.71 11.46
N TRP A 71 -20.44 -13.92 10.17
CA TRP A 71 -20.11 -13.01 9.08
C TRP A 71 -21.40 -12.73 8.30
N GLU A 72 -21.75 -11.47 8.15
CA GLU A 72 -22.89 -11.01 7.35
C GLU A 72 -22.38 -9.99 6.33
N ILE A 73 -22.48 -10.33 5.05
CA ILE A 73 -22.03 -9.48 3.94
C ILE A 73 -23.27 -8.79 3.34
N SER A 74 -23.18 -7.48 3.14
CA SER A 74 -24.23 -6.63 2.58
C SER A 74 -23.64 -5.58 1.65
N ASP A 75 -24.37 -5.22 0.59
CA ASP A 75 -24.01 -4.15 -0.35
C ASP A 75 -24.39 -2.73 0.12
N THR A 76 -24.84 -2.60 1.37
CA THR A 76 -25.31 -1.33 1.91
C THR A 76 -24.69 -1.04 3.27
N ILE A 77 -24.25 0.22 3.44
CA ILE A 77 -23.81 0.74 4.73
C ILE A 77 -25.06 0.99 5.59
N PRO A 78 -25.16 0.39 6.79
CA PRO A 78 -26.28 0.61 7.69
C PRO A 78 -26.44 2.09 8.07
N THR A 79 -27.69 2.57 8.15
CA THR A 79 -27.99 3.92 8.63
C THR A 79 -27.74 4.09 10.13
N SER A 80 -27.62 2.99 10.88
CA SER A 80 -27.31 2.97 12.30
C SER A 80 -26.43 1.76 12.63
N PHE A 81 -25.38 1.98 13.41
CA PHE A 81 -24.45 0.94 13.83
C PHE A 81 -24.79 0.46 15.26
N ASP A 82 -25.03 -0.83 15.40
CA ASP A 82 -25.17 -1.49 16.70
C ASP A 82 -23.78 -1.84 17.25
N ASN A 83 -23.43 -1.34 18.44
CA ASN A 83 -22.14 -1.53 19.08
C ASN A 83 -21.85 -2.99 19.51
N ASN A 84 -22.83 -3.89 19.47
CA ASN A 84 -22.63 -5.33 19.69
C ASN A 84 -21.95 -6.02 18.50
N TYR A 85 -21.86 -5.34 17.36
CA TYR A 85 -21.24 -5.84 16.15
C TYR A 85 -20.04 -4.98 15.75
N ASN A 86 -19.11 -5.63 15.05
CA ASN A 86 -18.01 -4.98 14.37
C ASN A 86 -18.38 -4.81 12.90
N TYR A 87 -17.90 -3.74 12.27
CA TYR A 87 -18.23 -3.39 10.89
C TYR A 87 -16.97 -3.04 10.13
N ILE A 88 -16.86 -3.54 8.91
CA ILE A 88 -15.82 -3.17 7.95
C ILE A 88 -16.55 -2.68 6.70
N TYR A 89 -16.28 -1.45 6.28
CA TYR A 89 -16.93 -0.85 5.11
C TYR A 89 -16.05 0.22 4.47
N VAL A 90 -16.29 0.49 3.18
CA VAL A 90 -15.66 1.60 2.45
C VAL A 90 -16.73 2.63 2.12
N GLU A 91 -16.47 3.90 2.45
CA GLU A 91 -17.29 5.05 2.10
C GLU A 91 -16.41 6.13 1.47
N ASP A 92 -16.79 6.64 0.30
CA ASP A 92 -16.01 7.64 -0.44
C ASP A 92 -14.52 7.29 -0.59
N LYS A 93 -14.24 6.00 -0.87
CA LYS A 93 -12.89 5.41 -0.97
C LYS A 93 -12.06 5.41 0.31
N VAL A 94 -12.68 5.74 1.45
CA VAL A 94 -12.07 5.68 2.77
C VAL A 94 -12.52 4.39 3.44
N LEU A 95 -11.56 3.63 3.99
CA LEU A 95 -11.90 2.42 4.73
C LEU A 95 -12.21 2.76 6.19
N HIS A 96 -13.30 2.19 6.68
CA HIS A 96 -13.75 2.29 8.06
C HIS A 96 -13.81 0.92 8.70
N ILE A 97 -13.22 0.81 9.90
CA ILE A 97 -13.31 -0.37 10.75
C ILE A 97 -13.87 0.08 12.09
N ARG A 98 -15.07 -0.40 12.42
CA ARG A 98 -15.75 -0.12 13.68
C ARG A 98 -15.73 -1.35 14.56
N ILE A 99 -15.07 -1.28 15.71
CA ILE A 99 -14.96 -2.39 16.67
C ILE A 99 -15.57 -1.94 17.99
N ARG A 100 -16.62 -2.63 18.45
CA ARG A 100 -17.31 -2.34 19.72
C ARG A 100 -17.67 -0.86 19.90
N GLY A 101 -18.09 -0.21 18.81
CA GLY A 101 -18.43 1.21 18.78
C GLY A 101 -17.27 2.18 18.58
N ASN A 102 -16.01 1.73 18.64
CA ASN A 102 -14.85 2.56 18.31
C ASN A 102 -14.58 2.51 16.81
N LEU A 103 -14.45 3.69 16.18
CA LEU A 103 -14.23 3.82 14.74
C LEU A 103 -12.77 4.15 14.45
N THR A 104 -12.14 3.32 13.64
CA THR A 104 -10.83 3.58 13.01
C THR A 104 -11.06 3.85 11.53
N THR A 105 -10.41 4.89 11.02
CA THR A 105 -10.54 5.34 9.63
C THR A 105 -9.18 5.32 8.96
N PHE A 106 -9.12 4.81 7.73
CA PHE A 106 -7.91 4.76 6.90
C PHE A 106 -8.15 5.54 5.61
N SER A 107 -7.41 6.63 5.43
CA SER A 107 -7.52 7.53 4.28
C SER A 107 -6.17 7.87 3.63
N ASP A 108 -5.11 7.15 4.00
CA ASP A 108 -3.76 7.35 3.43
C ASP A 108 -3.71 6.95 1.94
N VAL A 109 -4.55 6.00 1.54
CA VAL A 109 -4.76 5.58 0.14
C VAL A 109 -6.25 5.45 -0.13
N GLU A 110 -6.64 5.51 -1.40
CA GLU A 110 -8.00 5.21 -1.83
C GLU A 110 -8.23 3.70 -1.76
N TYR A 111 -9.24 3.25 -1.02
CA TYR A 111 -9.55 1.84 -0.82
C TYR A 111 -10.72 1.37 -1.67
N ARG A 112 -10.63 0.13 -2.15
CA ARG A 112 -11.76 -0.69 -2.61
C ARG A 112 -11.66 -2.05 -1.95
N ILE A 113 -12.77 -2.58 -1.47
CA ILE A 113 -12.83 -3.88 -0.81
C ILE A 113 -13.92 -4.75 -1.41
N GLU A 114 -13.60 -6.02 -1.62
CA GLU A 114 -14.52 -7.04 -2.11
C GLU A 114 -14.46 -8.27 -1.21
N PHE A 115 -15.62 -8.79 -0.84
CA PHE A 115 -15.78 -9.99 -0.01
C PHE A 115 -16.54 -11.04 -0.81
N LEU A 116 -15.88 -12.17 -1.05
CA LEU A 116 -16.41 -13.25 -1.88
C LEU A 116 -16.50 -14.53 -1.08
N LYS A 117 -17.68 -15.15 -1.07
CA LYS A 117 -17.84 -16.51 -0.53
C LYS A 117 -17.12 -17.49 -1.47
N ALA A 118 -15.97 -18.01 -1.05
CA ALA A 118 -15.23 -18.99 -1.83
C ALA A 118 -15.75 -20.42 -1.60
N HIS A 119 -16.12 -20.77 -0.36
CA HIS A 119 -16.70 -22.07 0.07
C HIS A 119 -17.53 -21.90 1.36
N GLU A 120 -18.17 -22.96 1.89
CA GLU A 120 -18.99 -22.89 3.13
C GLU A 120 -18.28 -22.24 4.32
N HIS A 121 -16.96 -22.40 4.45
CA HIS A 121 -16.16 -21.86 5.55
C HIS A 121 -14.98 -20.99 5.09
N ILE A 122 -14.95 -20.59 3.82
CA ILE A 122 -13.86 -19.79 3.25
C ILE A 122 -14.41 -18.48 2.71
N LEU A 123 -13.92 -17.38 3.28
CA LEU A 123 -14.16 -16.03 2.81
C LEU A 123 -12.91 -15.54 2.08
N ARG A 124 -13.07 -15.18 0.82
CA ARG A 124 -12.03 -14.50 0.04
C ARG A 124 -12.22 -13.00 0.18
N ILE A 125 -11.11 -12.30 0.33
CA ILE A 125 -11.07 -10.85 0.50
C ILE A 125 -10.12 -10.31 -0.55
N ARG A 126 -10.59 -9.32 -1.30
CA ARG A 126 -9.77 -8.54 -2.20
C ARG A 126 -9.78 -7.10 -1.72
N LEU A 127 -8.61 -6.60 -1.36
CA LEU A 127 -8.39 -5.22 -0.95
C LEU A 127 -7.50 -4.55 -1.98
N GLN A 128 -7.97 -3.44 -2.55
CA GLN A 128 -7.19 -2.60 -3.46
C GLN A 128 -6.92 -1.26 -2.79
N GLY A 129 -5.69 -0.78 -2.93
CA GLY A 129 -5.28 0.56 -2.53
C GLY A 129 -4.69 1.33 -3.70
N THR A 130 -5.09 2.59 -3.86
CA THR A 130 -4.63 3.46 -4.94
C THR A 130 -4.10 4.79 -4.40
N GLN A 131 -2.92 5.22 -4.87
CA GLN A 131 -2.34 6.54 -4.60
C GLN A 131 -1.44 6.98 -5.77
N ASP A 132 -1.66 8.19 -6.29
CA ASP A 132 -0.83 8.79 -7.35
C ASP A 132 -0.54 7.88 -8.56
N SER A 133 -1.54 7.13 -9.02
CA SER A 133 -1.48 6.12 -10.10
C SER A 133 -0.81 4.79 -9.75
N ASN A 134 -0.30 4.62 -8.52
CA ASN A 134 0.12 3.32 -8.02
C ASN A 134 -1.11 2.59 -7.48
N GLU A 135 -1.37 1.42 -8.03
CA GLU A 135 -2.44 0.53 -7.59
C GLU A 135 -1.81 -0.77 -7.07
N ILE A 136 -2.22 -1.18 -5.88
CA ILE A 136 -1.80 -2.42 -5.25
C ILE A 136 -3.06 -3.20 -4.88
N GLU A 137 -3.14 -4.44 -5.35
CA GLU A 137 -4.17 -5.38 -4.96
C GLU A 137 -3.59 -6.44 -4.01
N PHE A 138 -4.35 -6.76 -2.97
CA PHE A 138 -4.09 -7.84 -2.05
C PHE A 138 -5.30 -8.77 -2.01
N GLU A 139 -5.08 -10.03 -2.34
CA GLU A 139 -6.09 -11.09 -2.27
C GLU A 139 -5.68 -12.12 -1.22
N THR A 140 -6.61 -12.47 -0.34
CA THR A 140 -6.40 -13.50 0.69
C THR A 140 -7.66 -14.32 0.91
N GLU A 141 -7.48 -15.54 1.41
CA GLU A 141 -8.57 -16.43 1.79
C GLU A 141 -8.48 -16.73 3.28
N ILE A 142 -9.58 -16.50 3.98
CA ILE A 142 -9.71 -16.79 5.40
C ILE A 142 -10.59 -18.01 5.56
N ARG A 143 -10.06 -19.02 6.25
CA ARG A 143 -10.85 -20.14 6.75
C ARG A 143 -11.40 -19.77 8.12
N LYS A 144 -12.68 -20.00 8.31
CA LYS A 144 -13.32 -19.80 9.61
C LYS A 144 -12.75 -20.78 10.64
N LEU A 145 -12.31 -20.26 11.80
CA LEU A 145 -11.85 -21.09 12.93
C LEU A 145 -12.99 -21.52 13.87
N ASN A 146 -14.15 -20.85 13.82
CA ASN A 146 -15.29 -21.08 14.72
C ASN A 146 -16.57 -21.49 13.95
N GLU A 147 -17.43 -22.33 14.51
CA GLU A 147 -18.58 -22.98 13.81
C GLU A 147 -19.78 -22.06 13.49
N GLY A 148 -19.63 -20.73 13.46
CA GLY A 148 -20.81 -19.88 13.27
C GLY A 148 -21.32 -19.78 11.82
N ILE A 149 -22.38 -19.01 11.63
CA ILE A 149 -23.14 -18.93 10.38
C ILE A 149 -22.51 -17.94 9.38
N PHE A 150 -22.56 -18.29 8.09
CA PHE A 150 -22.26 -17.40 6.96
C PHE A 150 -23.57 -16.96 6.33
N THR A 151 -23.87 -15.65 6.36
CA THR A 151 -25.05 -15.10 5.68
C THR A 151 -24.60 -14.17 4.57
N ASP A 152 -24.83 -14.60 3.33
CA ASP A 152 -24.68 -13.75 2.16
C ASP A 152 -25.99 -13.02 1.92
N ILE A 153 -25.99 -11.70 2.03
CA ILE A 153 -27.12 -10.85 1.65
C ILE A 153 -26.81 -10.13 0.34
N GLY A 154 -26.12 -10.82 -0.57
CA GLY A 154 -25.91 -10.42 -1.95
C GLY A 154 -25.14 -9.12 -2.13
N GLY A 155 -23.95 -9.25 -2.72
CA GLY A 155 -23.72 -8.59 -4.00
C GLY A 155 -22.33 -8.00 -4.26
N ALA A 156 -22.23 -7.50 -5.49
CA ALA A 156 -21.02 -7.03 -6.14
C ALA A 156 -21.23 -5.54 -6.39
N GLY A 157 -20.71 -4.70 -5.50
CA GLY A 157 -20.85 -3.26 -5.59
C GLY A 157 -19.82 -2.53 -4.73
N ASP A 158 -19.54 -1.27 -5.09
CA ASP A 158 -18.51 -0.40 -4.48
C ASP A 158 -18.74 -0.07 -2.99
N ARG A 159 -19.76 -0.66 -2.35
CA ARG A 159 -20.24 -0.35 -0.99
C ARG A 159 -20.50 -1.62 -0.19
N ILE A 160 -19.51 -2.50 -0.07
CA ILE A 160 -19.67 -3.70 0.76
C ILE A 160 -19.48 -3.34 2.24
N THR A 161 -20.49 -3.64 3.05
CA THR A 161 -20.39 -3.68 4.50
C THR A 161 -20.35 -5.12 4.95
N VAL A 162 -19.40 -5.43 5.82
CA VAL A 162 -19.35 -6.73 6.46
C VAL A 162 -19.46 -6.59 7.95
N ARG A 163 -20.46 -7.27 8.50
CA ARG A 163 -20.87 -7.18 9.90
C ARG A 163 -20.43 -8.46 10.63
N PHE A 164 -19.89 -8.29 11.84
CA PHE A 164 -19.28 -9.37 12.62
C PHE A 164 -19.69 -9.37 14.08
N TYR A 165 -19.87 -10.56 14.67
CA TYR A 165 -20.19 -10.75 16.09
C TYR A 165 -19.03 -11.44 16.81
N THR A 166 -18.56 -10.86 17.93
CA THR A 166 -17.52 -11.43 18.80
C THR A 166 -18.09 -11.65 20.20
N SER A 167 -18.32 -12.90 20.58
CA SER A 167 -18.46 -13.26 22.00
C SER A 167 -17.07 -13.53 22.55
N ASN A 168 -16.59 -12.66 23.44
CA ASN A 168 -15.40 -12.96 24.23
C ASN A 168 -15.77 -14.01 25.30
N PRO A 169 -14.85 -14.91 25.73
CA PRO A 169 -15.00 -15.57 27.03
C PRO A 169 -14.94 -14.53 28.18
#